data_AF-A0A2W5K8D0-F1
#
_entry.id   AF-A0A2W5K8D0-F1
#
_cell.length_a   1.000
_cell.length_b   1.000
_cell.length_c   1.000
_cell.angle_alpha   90.00
_cell.angle_beta   90.00
_cell.angle_gamma   90.00
#
_symmetry.space_group_name_H-M   'P 1'
#
loop_
_entity.id
_entity.type
_entity.pdbx_description
1 polymer ?
#
loop_
_entity_poly.entity_id
_entity_poly.type
_entity_poly.pdbx_seq_one_letter_code
_entity_poly.pdbx_strand_id
1 'polypeptide(L)'
;MKNTLLVAAIAAVLGLSACSRQDSAAEADRKVEQARQKAAEDVAKAQQQANEKAAEAQRKLDAATAEARAEVAQAETKANEKINEAQSDATDVARDAGKDVADVQADTLKTQAKADYDLAIAEADAALKVAKERCDMLASGQQGACKDQADAAHEAAKARAKRTLDDAESAAKDVKGG
;
A
#
# COMPACT_ATOMS: atom_id res chain seq x y z
N MET A 1 25.44 -61.32 0.33
CA MET A 1 24.79 -62.63 0.16
C MET A 1 24.56 -62.84 -1.34
N LYS A 2 25.14 -63.92 -1.90
CA LYS A 2 24.83 -64.65 -3.16
C LYS A 2 24.42 -63.79 -4.38
N ASN A 3 25.16 -63.79 -5.50
CA ASN A 3 25.43 -64.99 -6.27
C ASN A 3 26.70 -64.87 -7.15
N THR A 4 27.56 -65.86 -6.99
CA THR A 4 28.80 -66.15 -7.72
C THR A 4 28.54 -66.87 -9.05
N LEU A 5 29.52 -66.75 -9.97
CA LEU A 5 30.01 -67.78 -10.92
C LEU A 5 29.08 -68.30 -12.04
N LEU A 6 29.47 -68.06 -13.30
CA LEU A 6 29.58 -69.11 -14.33
C LEU A 6 30.43 -68.62 -15.52
N VAL A 7 31.73 -68.94 -15.54
CA VAL A 7 32.39 -69.96 -16.38
C VAL A 7 32.82 -69.45 -17.76
N ALA A 8 34.13 -69.33 -17.89
CA ALA A 8 34.89 -69.23 -19.12
C ALA A 8 35.01 -70.58 -19.85
N ALA A 9 35.43 -70.51 -21.12
CA ALA A 9 36.04 -71.58 -21.92
C ALA A 9 35.12 -72.53 -22.70
N ILE A 10 34.95 -72.25 -23.99
CA ILE A 10 34.82 -73.24 -25.09
C ILE A 10 35.63 -72.64 -26.26
N ALA A 11 36.91 -72.98 -26.37
CA ALA A 11 37.46 -74.06 -27.19
C ALA A 11 37.62 -73.67 -28.68
N ALA A 12 38.86 -73.34 -29.03
CA ALA A 12 39.37 -73.23 -30.38
C ALA A 12 39.47 -74.60 -31.04
N VAL A 13 38.89 -74.79 -32.24
CA VAL A 13 39.20 -75.92 -33.13
C VAL A 13 38.89 -75.52 -34.60
N LEU A 14 39.97 -75.41 -35.38
CA LEU A 14 40.12 -75.71 -36.83
C LEU A 14 39.43 -74.79 -37.86
N GLY A 15 40.06 -74.38 -38.96
CA GLY A 15 41.31 -74.84 -39.55
C GLY A 15 41.79 -73.89 -40.65
N LEU A 16 43.12 -73.87 -40.83
CA LEU A 16 43.79 -73.27 -41.97
C LEU A 16 43.49 -74.11 -43.22
N SER A 17 42.84 -73.51 -44.22
CA SER A 17 42.91 -73.96 -45.61
C SER A 17 43.29 -72.79 -46.51
N ALA A 18 44.56 -72.82 -46.93
CA ALA A 18 45.11 -72.28 -48.18
C ALA A 18 45.00 -70.78 -48.49
N CYS A 19 46.18 -70.17 -48.54
CA CYS A 19 46.58 -68.93 -49.20
C CYS A 19 46.02 -68.77 -50.63
N SER A 20 44.83 -68.20 -50.75
CA SER A 20 44.45 -67.19 -51.76
C SER A 20 43.33 -66.26 -51.26
N ARG A 21 43.02 -66.35 -49.94
CA ARG A 21 42.06 -65.51 -49.20
C ARG A 21 42.72 -64.53 -48.21
N GLN A 22 44.06 -64.45 -48.19
CA GLN A 22 44.81 -63.66 -47.21
C GLN A 22 44.60 -62.14 -47.40
N ASP A 23 44.41 -61.69 -48.65
CA ASP A 23 43.95 -60.32 -48.95
C ASP A 23 42.48 -60.10 -48.56
N SER A 24 41.61 -61.10 -48.71
CA SER A 24 40.17 -60.97 -48.42
C SER A 24 39.82 -60.92 -46.93
N ALA A 25 40.61 -61.58 -46.06
CA ALA A 25 40.46 -61.46 -44.61
C ALA A 25 40.97 -60.10 -44.10
N ALA A 26 42.14 -59.66 -44.59
CA ALA A 26 42.67 -58.33 -44.28
C ALA A 26 41.77 -57.20 -44.79
N GLU A 27 41.12 -57.36 -45.94
CA GLU A 27 40.15 -56.39 -46.46
C GLU A 27 38.83 -56.42 -45.66
N ALA A 28 38.38 -57.58 -45.19
CA ALA A 28 37.22 -57.69 -44.31
C ALA A 28 37.46 -56.98 -42.96
N ASP A 29 38.62 -57.18 -42.36
CA ASP A 29 39.01 -56.50 -41.11
C ASP A 29 39.07 -54.98 -41.29
N ARG A 30 39.62 -54.51 -42.42
CA ARG A 30 39.61 -53.07 -42.76
C ARG A 30 38.20 -52.51 -42.92
N LYS A 31 37.28 -53.24 -43.55
CA LYS A 31 35.87 -52.81 -43.69
C LYS A 31 35.16 -52.77 -42.34
N VAL A 32 35.43 -53.72 -41.45
CA VAL A 32 34.87 -53.74 -40.09
C VAL A 32 35.42 -52.57 -39.27
N GLU A 33 36.72 -52.28 -39.35
CA GLU A 33 37.30 -51.12 -38.66
C GLU A 33 36.82 -49.79 -39.24
N GLN A 34 36.70 -49.65 -40.56
CA GLN A 34 36.06 -48.47 -41.16
C GLN A 34 34.60 -48.31 -40.75
N ALA A 35 33.84 -49.41 -40.65
CA ALA A 35 32.47 -49.38 -40.17
C ALA A 35 32.39 -48.99 -38.69
N ARG A 36 33.30 -49.50 -37.84
CA ARG A 36 33.42 -49.11 -36.43
C ARG A 36 33.80 -47.64 -36.26
N GLN A 37 34.73 -47.14 -37.07
CA GLN A 37 35.15 -45.74 -37.07
C GLN A 37 34.01 -44.81 -37.48
N LYS A 38 33.29 -45.12 -38.57
CA LYS A 38 32.11 -44.35 -38.98
C LYS A 38 31.01 -44.38 -37.92
N ALA A 39 30.73 -45.54 -37.33
CA ALA A 39 29.77 -45.64 -36.23
C ALA A 39 30.19 -44.82 -35.01
N ALA A 40 31.48 -44.81 -34.66
CA ALA A 40 32.00 -43.97 -33.58
C ALA A 40 31.89 -42.47 -33.90
N GLU A 41 32.16 -42.08 -35.15
CA GLU A 41 31.97 -40.70 -35.63
C GLU A 41 30.51 -40.26 -35.60
N ASP A 42 29.58 -41.13 -36.04
CA ASP A 42 28.15 -40.86 -36.03
C ASP A 42 27.62 -40.73 -34.59
N VAL A 43 28.08 -41.57 -33.66
CA VAL A 43 27.75 -41.45 -32.24
C VAL A 43 28.31 -40.15 -31.65
N ALA A 44 29.55 -39.78 -31.98
CA ALA A 44 30.14 -38.53 -31.52
C ALA A 44 29.36 -37.31 -32.05
N LYS A 45 28.98 -37.32 -33.33
CA LYS A 45 28.15 -36.28 -33.94
C LYS A 45 26.76 -36.22 -33.31
N ALA A 46 26.12 -37.36 -33.07
CA ALA A 46 24.82 -37.43 -32.41
C ALA A 46 24.89 -36.89 -30.96
N GLN A 47 25.94 -37.23 -30.21
CA GLN A 47 26.16 -36.72 -28.86
C GLN A 47 26.42 -35.20 -28.87
N GLN A 48 27.22 -34.71 -29.81
CA GLN A 48 27.47 -33.28 -29.97
C GLN A 48 26.18 -32.52 -30.29
N GLN A 49 25.40 -32.98 -31.26
CA GLN A 49 24.11 -32.36 -31.61
C GLN A 49 23.12 -32.40 -30.45
N ALA A 50 23.09 -33.47 -29.67
CA ALA A 50 22.27 -33.56 -28.47
C ALA A 50 22.70 -32.52 -27.41
N ASN A 51 24.00 -32.38 -27.17
CA ASN A 51 24.55 -31.41 -26.24
C ASN A 51 24.29 -29.95 -26.68
N GLU A 52 24.43 -29.66 -27.99
CA GLU A 52 24.13 -28.35 -28.56
C GLU A 52 22.65 -27.98 -28.40
N LYS A 53 21.74 -28.91 -28.71
CA LYS A 53 20.30 -28.71 -28.52
C LYS A 53 19.93 -28.53 -27.04
N ALA A 54 20.57 -29.27 -26.14
CA ALA A 54 20.36 -29.11 -24.70
C ALA A 54 20.86 -27.74 -24.21
N ALA A 55 22.02 -27.28 -24.68
CA ALA A 55 22.56 -25.97 -24.35
C ALA A 55 21.68 -24.82 -24.90
N GLU A 56 21.17 -24.96 -26.12
CA GLU A 56 20.24 -23.98 -26.71
C GLU A 56 18.92 -23.93 -25.93
N ALA A 57 18.35 -25.10 -25.58
CA ALA A 57 17.13 -25.18 -24.77
C ALA A 57 17.33 -24.53 -23.40
N GLN A 58 18.46 -24.79 -22.74
CA GLN A 58 18.78 -24.16 -21.45
C GLN A 58 18.87 -22.65 -21.57
N ARG A 59 19.56 -22.13 -22.60
CA ARG A 59 19.65 -20.67 -22.84
C ARG A 59 18.28 -20.04 -23.08
N LYS A 60 17.40 -20.70 -23.84
CA LYS A 60 16.03 -20.23 -24.08
C LYS A 60 15.21 -20.20 -22.79
N LEU A 61 15.34 -21.21 -21.94
CA LEU A 61 14.68 -21.27 -20.63
C LEU A 61 15.19 -20.18 -19.70
N ASP A 62 16.50 -19.96 -19.64
CA ASP A 62 17.12 -18.93 -18.81
C ASP A 62 16.68 -17.52 -19.26
N ALA A 63 16.66 -17.28 -20.58
CA ALA A 63 16.17 -16.03 -21.15
C ALA A 63 14.69 -15.80 -20.83
N ALA A 64 13.82 -16.78 -21.07
CA ALA A 64 12.39 -16.69 -20.76
C ALA A 64 12.14 -16.47 -19.26
N THR A 65 12.94 -17.11 -18.39
CA THR A 65 12.85 -16.94 -16.94
C THR A 65 13.29 -15.53 -16.52
N ALA A 66 14.33 -14.99 -17.14
CA ALA A 66 14.79 -13.63 -16.87
C ALA A 66 13.76 -12.58 -17.31
N GLU A 67 13.15 -12.75 -18.48
CA GLU A 67 12.07 -11.90 -18.99
C GLU A 67 10.85 -11.93 -18.06
N ALA A 68 10.37 -13.12 -17.69
CA ALA A 68 9.24 -13.27 -16.77
C ALA A 68 9.52 -12.60 -15.41
N ARG A 69 10.74 -12.72 -14.87
CA ARG A 69 11.13 -12.03 -13.63
C ARG A 69 11.14 -10.51 -13.80
N ALA A 70 11.61 -10.01 -14.94
CA ALA A 70 11.61 -8.58 -15.22
C ALA A 70 10.19 -8.01 -15.34
N GLU A 71 9.28 -8.74 -15.99
CA GLU A 71 7.87 -8.36 -16.09
C GLU A 71 7.19 -8.33 -14.72
N VAL A 72 7.41 -9.35 -13.89
CA VAL A 72 6.89 -9.38 -12.52
C VAL A 72 7.44 -8.21 -11.70
N ALA A 73 8.74 -7.95 -11.74
CA ALA A 73 9.34 -6.83 -11.01
C ALA A 73 8.80 -5.45 -11.47
N GLN A 74 8.55 -5.28 -12.77
CA GLN A 74 7.91 -4.07 -13.29
C GLN A 74 6.44 -3.95 -12.85
N ALA A 75 5.71 -5.06 -12.84
CA ALA A 75 4.33 -5.10 -12.37
C ALA A 75 4.25 -4.76 -10.87
N GLU A 76 5.15 -5.32 -10.05
CA GLU A 76 5.26 -5.01 -8.62
C GLU A 76 5.58 -3.54 -8.38
N THR A 77 6.55 -2.98 -9.12
CA THR A 77 6.89 -1.55 -9.02
C THR A 77 5.68 -0.67 -9.32
N LYS A 78 4.99 -0.91 -10.44
CA LYS A 78 3.78 -0.16 -10.82
C LYS A 78 2.64 -0.34 -9.82
N ALA A 79 2.48 -1.53 -9.26
CA ALA A 79 1.47 -1.78 -8.23
C ALA A 79 1.80 -1.00 -6.95
N ASN A 80 3.06 -0.99 -6.52
CA ASN A 80 3.51 -0.24 -5.35
C ASN A 80 3.36 1.27 -5.53
N GLU A 81 3.69 1.81 -6.71
CA GLU A 81 3.45 3.22 -7.05
C GLU A 81 1.97 3.59 -6.90
N LYS A 82 1.06 2.79 -7.47
CA LYS A 82 -0.39 3.03 -7.34
C LYS A 82 -0.91 2.89 -5.91
N ILE A 83 -0.35 1.97 -5.13
CA ILE A 83 -0.71 1.81 -3.71
C ILE A 83 -0.28 3.05 -2.93
N ASN A 84 0.93 3.55 -3.16
CA ASN A 84 1.45 4.73 -2.48
C ASN A 84 0.64 5.99 -2.87
N GLU A 85 0.30 6.15 -4.15
CA GLU A 85 -0.57 7.23 -4.64
C GLU A 85 -1.94 7.17 -3.97
N ALA A 86 -2.60 6.01 -3.99
CA ALA A 86 -3.90 5.83 -3.35
C ALA A 86 -3.86 6.04 -1.83
N GLN A 87 -2.75 5.70 -1.16
CA GLN A 87 -2.55 5.99 0.26
C GLN A 87 -2.36 7.49 0.53
N SER A 88 -1.63 8.19 -0.34
CA SER A 88 -1.49 9.66 -0.26
C SER A 88 -2.84 10.33 -0.44
N ASP A 89 -3.58 9.97 -1.50
CA ASP A 89 -4.92 10.51 -1.78
C ASP A 89 -5.88 10.25 -0.62
N ALA A 90 -5.89 9.04 -0.05
CA ALA A 90 -6.71 8.72 1.11
C ALA A 90 -6.35 9.56 2.34
N THR A 91 -5.07 9.87 2.53
CA THR A 91 -4.59 10.72 3.64
C THR A 91 -5.00 12.17 3.42
N ASP A 92 -4.89 12.67 2.19
CA ASP A 92 -5.31 14.04 1.83
C ASP A 92 -6.82 14.20 1.99
N VAL A 93 -7.62 13.25 1.51
CA VAL A 93 -9.08 13.23 1.72
C VAL A 93 -9.43 13.19 3.21
N ALA A 94 -8.74 12.37 4.01
CA ALA A 94 -8.99 12.31 5.45
C ALA A 94 -8.65 13.64 6.15
N ARG A 95 -7.58 14.32 5.71
CA ARG A 95 -7.18 15.63 6.22
C ARG A 95 -8.20 16.71 5.86
N ASP A 96 -8.67 16.73 4.62
CA ASP A 96 -9.67 17.68 4.14
C ASP A 96 -11.01 17.47 4.86
N ALA A 97 -11.46 16.23 4.99
CA ALA A 97 -12.65 15.91 5.78
C ALA A 97 -12.50 16.34 7.25
N GLY A 98 -11.32 16.20 7.84
CA GLY A 98 -11.02 16.70 9.18
C GLY A 98 -11.14 18.21 9.29
N LYS A 99 -10.68 18.96 8.28
CA LYS A 99 -10.84 20.42 8.19
C LYS A 99 -12.29 20.84 8.07
N ASP A 100 -13.05 20.19 7.20
CA ASP A 100 -14.48 20.49 7.01
C ASP A 100 -15.26 20.29 8.32
N VAL A 101 -14.96 19.21 9.05
CA VAL A 101 -15.57 18.94 10.35
C VAL A 101 -15.20 20.02 11.38
N ALA A 102 -13.94 20.44 11.43
CA ALA A 102 -13.49 21.51 12.32
C ALA A 102 -14.18 22.86 11.98
N ASP A 103 -14.32 23.17 10.69
CA ASP A 103 -14.99 24.37 10.20
C ASP A 103 -16.47 24.39 10.62
N VAL A 104 -17.18 23.29 10.41
CA VAL A 104 -18.59 23.14 10.82
C VAL A 104 -18.75 23.25 12.33
N GLN A 105 -17.84 22.66 13.11
CA GLN A 105 -17.86 22.77 14.58
C GLN A 105 -17.66 24.23 15.02
N ALA A 106 -16.67 24.92 14.45
CA ALA A 106 -16.41 26.33 14.76
C ALA A 106 -17.61 27.23 14.42
N ASP A 107 -18.24 27.02 13.26
CA ASP A 107 -19.41 27.80 12.84
C ASP A 107 -20.63 27.50 13.71
N THR A 108 -20.80 26.26 14.17
CA THR A 108 -21.85 25.87 15.12
C THR A 108 -21.65 26.54 16.47
N LEU A 109 -20.43 26.50 17.02
CA LEU A 109 -20.09 27.17 18.29
C LEU A 109 -20.38 28.67 18.21
N LYS A 110 -19.97 29.33 17.13
CA LYS A 110 -20.22 30.75 16.92
C LYS A 110 -21.71 31.06 16.83
N THR A 111 -22.47 30.24 16.10
CA THR A 111 -23.92 30.42 15.93
C THR A 111 -24.64 30.27 17.27
N GLN A 112 -24.28 29.25 18.05
CA GLN A 112 -24.85 29.02 19.37
C GLN A 112 -24.51 30.15 20.34
N ALA A 113 -23.25 30.56 20.42
CA ALA A 113 -22.82 31.64 21.30
C ALA A 113 -23.53 32.97 20.96
N LYS A 114 -23.77 33.24 19.68
CA LYS A 114 -24.55 34.41 19.26
C LYS A 114 -26.02 34.32 19.72
N ALA A 115 -26.64 33.15 19.58
CA ALA A 115 -28.01 32.94 20.06
C ALA A 115 -28.12 33.10 21.59
N ASP A 116 -27.15 32.55 22.33
CA ASP A 116 -27.07 32.68 23.79
C ASP A 116 -26.84 34.14 24.23
N TYR A 117 -26.00 34.87 23.49
CA TYR A 117 -25.81 36.30 23.70
C TYR A 117 -27.11 37.08 23.48
N ASP A 118 -27.78 36.89 22.34
CA ASP A 118 -29.01 37.59 22.00
C ASP A 118 -30.11 37.32 23.04
N LEU A 119 -30.22 36.06 23.51
CA LEU A 119 -31.11 35.68 24.59
C LEU A 119 -30.75 36.39 25.90
N ALA A 120 -29.49 36.37 26.32
CA ALA A 120 -29.05 37.00 27.56
C ALA A 120 -29.25 38.53 27.55
N ILE A 121 -29.08 39.18 26.39
CA ILE A 121 -29.40 40.60 26.23
C ILE A 121 -30.91 40.85 26.40
N ALA A 122 -31.74 40.04 25.75
CA ALA A 122 -33.20 40.15 25.87
C ALA A 122 -33.68 39.92 27.32
N GLU A 123 -33.13 38.94 28.02
CA GLU A 123 -33.39 38.68 29.43
C GLU A 123 -32.97 39.86 30.31
N ALA A 124 -31.79 40.43 30.05
CA ALA A 124 -31.30 41.60 30.78
C ALA A 124 -32.23 42.82 30.56
N ASP A 125 -32.62 43.10 29.32
CA ASP A 125 -33.54 44.20 28.99
C ASP A 125 -34.91 44.01 29.67
N ALA A 126 -35.44 42.79 29.67
CA ALA A 126 -36.69 42.45 30.36
C ALA A 126 -36.56 42.64 31.90
N ALA A 127 -35.46 42.17 32.48
CA ALA A 127 -35.18 42.31 33.91
C ALA A 127 -35.06 43.79 34.32
N LEU A 128 -34.40 44.62 33.50
CA LEU A 128 -34.31 46.05 33.72
C LEU A 128 -35.69 46.71 33.73
N LYS A 129 -36.53 46.37 32.75
CA LYS A 129 -37.89 46.92 32.66
C LYS A 129 -38.70 46.60 33.91
N VAL A 130 -38.72 45.33 34.32
CA VAL A 130 -39.42 44.90 35.54
C VAL A 130 -38.84 45.58 36.79
N ALA A 131 -37.52 45.72 36.87
CA ALA A 131 -36.87 46.40 37.98
C ALA A 131 -37.27 47.89 38.05
N LYS A 132 -37.32 48.59 36.91
CA LYS A 132 -37.75 49.99 36.84
C LYS A 132 -39.21 50.17 37.27
N GLU A 133 -40.12 49.31 36.78
CA GLU A 133 -41.53 49.33 37.21
C GLU A 133 -41.66 49.11 38.73
N ARG A 134 -40.85 48.22 39.32
CA ARG A 134 -40.81 48.02 40.77
C ARG A 134 -40.24 49.23 41.52
N CYS A 135 -39.19 49.86 40.99
CA CYS A 135 -38.62 51.07 41.57
C CYS A 135 -39.62 52.23 41.57
N ASP A 136 -40.46 52.35 40.54
CA ASP A 136 -41.48 53.39 40.44
C ASP A 136 -42.58 53.27 41.52
N MET A 137 -42.76 52.08 42.09
CA MET A 137 -43.70 51.86 43.20
C MET A 137 -43.13 52.26 44.57
N LEU A 138 -41.83 52.60 44.66
CA LEU A 138 -41.19 53.02 45.91
C LEU A 138 -41.46 54.49 46.25
N ALA A 139 -41.29 54.85 47.52
CA ALA A 139 -41.34 56.24 47.97
C ALA A 139 -40.29 57.10 47.24
N SER A 140 -40.61 58.37 46.97
CA SER A 140 -39.85 59.27 46.09
C SER A 140 -38.35 59.38 46.44
N GLY A 141 -37.99 59.28 47.72
CA GLY A 141 -36.60 59.33 48.17
C GLY A 141 -35.77 58.07 47.87
N GLN A 142 -36.40 56.96 47.48
CA GLN A 142 -35.75 55.67 47.23
C GLN A 142 -35.69 55.28 45.75
N GLN A 143 -36.46 55.95 44.89
CA GLN A 143 -36.58 55.60 43.47
C GLN A 143 -35.26 55.77 42.70
N GLY A 144 -34.50 56.85 42.98
CA GLY A 144 -33.24 57.14 42.30
C GLY A 144 -32.21 56.02 42.48
N ALA A 145 -31.86 55.72 43.74
CA ALA A 145 -30.90 54.65 44.05
C ALA A 145 -31.34 53.27 43.53
N CYS A 146 -32.65 52.99 43.54
CA CYS A 146 -33.18 51.74 42.98
C CYS A 146 -32.98 51.66 41.46
N LYS A 147 -33.27 52.74 40.71
CA LYS A 147 -33.08 52.80 39.26
C LYS A 147 -31.60 52.70 38.89
N ASP A 148 -30.74 53.41 39.61
CA ASP A 148 -29.29 53.35 39.41
C ASP A 148 -28.77 51.92 39.62
N GLN A 149 -29.26 51.22 40.64
CA GLN A 149 -28.90 49.81 40.89
C GLN A 149 -29.41 48.88 39.77
N ALA A 150 -30.61 49.12 39.26
CA ALA A 150 -31.18 48.34 38.16
C ALA A 150 -30.37 48.53 36.86
N ASP A 151 -30.01 49.77 36.53
CA ASP A 151 -29.18 50.09 35.37
C ASP A 151 -27.77 49.48 35.52
N ALA A 152 -27.17 49.55 36.72
CA ALA A 152 -25.88 48.92 36.98
C ALA A 152 -25.91 47.38 36.83
N ALA A 153 -27.00 46.74 37.27
CA ALA A 153 -27.19 45.29 37.10
C ALA A 153 -27.36 44.90 35.63
N HIS A 154 -28.07 45.73 34.86
CA HIS A 154 -28.28 45.54 33.43
C HIS A 154 -26.97 45.63 32.64
N GLU A 155 -26.18 46.67 32.86
CA GLU A 155 -24.87 46.85 32.23
C GLU A 155 -23.91 45.72 32.61
N ALA A 156 -23.94 45.28 33.87
CA ALA A 156 -23.15 44.13 34.31
C ALA A 156 -23.57 42.82 33.60
N ALA A 157 -24.87 42.62 33.35
CA ALA A 157 -25.38 41.46 32.62
C ALA A 157 -24.95 41.48 31.15
N LYS A 158 -25.09 42.63 30.47
CA LYS A 158 -24.62 42.81 29.09
C LYS A 158 -23.12 42.57 28.94
N ALA A 159 -22.33 43.09 29.87
CA ALA A 159 -20.88 42.88 29.87
C ALA A 159 -20.47 41.42 30.13
N ARG A 160 -21.28 40.64 30.87
CA ARG A 160 -21.06 39.20 31.04
C ARG A 160 -21.40 38.44 29.76
N ALA A 161 -22.58 38.71 29.18
CA ALA A 161 -23.01 38.09 27.93
C ALA A 161 -21.97 38.33 26.81
N LYS A 162 -21.47 39.57 26.69
CA LYS A 162 -20.45 39.90 25.70
C LYS A 162 -19.15 39.12 25.91
N ARG A 163 -18.68 38.98 27.15
CA ARG A 163 -17.47 38.19 27.44
C ARG A 163 -17.64 36.73 27.04
N THR A 164 -18.78 36.12 27.37
CA THR A 164 -19.07 34.74 26.95
C THR A 164 -19.06 34.58 25.43
N LEU A 165 -19.62 35.54 24.69
CA LEU A 165 -19.58 35.54 23.22
C LEU A 165 -18.13 35.65 22.71
N ASP A 166 -17.36 36.62 23.22
CA ASP A 166 -15.98 36.85 22.78
C ASP A 166 -15.08 35.63 23.09
N ASP A 167 -15.29 34.97 24.23
CA ASP A 167 -14.61 33.73 24.63
C ASP A 167 -14.96 32.57 23.69
N ALA A 168 -16.24 32.40 23.35
CA ALA A 168 -16.69 31.36 22.42
C ALA A 168 -16.21 31.61 20.98
N GLU A 169 -16.18 32.87 20.52
CA GLU A 169 -15.59 33.22 19.22
C GLU A 169 -14.08 32.96 19.18
N SER A 170 -13.38 33.11 20.31
CA SER A 170 -11.96 32.78 20.42
C SER A 170 -11.75 31.28 20.35
N ALA A 171 -12.53 30.50 21.10
CA ALA A 171 -12.50 29.04 21.05
C ALA A 171 -12.81 28.50 19.64
N ALA A 172 -13.77 29.09 18.92
CA ALA A 172 -14.09 28.72 17.54
C ALA A 172 -12.92 28.97 16.57
N LYS A 173 -12.11 30.01 16.79
CA LYS A 173 -10.91 30.26 15.98
C LYS A 173 -9.82 29.23 16.25
N ASP A 174 -9.67 28.83 17.51
CA ASP A 174 -8.69 27.81 17.89
C ASP A 174 -9.02 26.45 17.25
N VAL A 175 -10.31 26.11 17.13
CA VAL A 175 -10.76 24.91 16.41
C VAL A 175 -10.43 24.97 14.91
N LYS A 176 -10.51 26.15 14.27
CA LYS A 176 -10.14 26.33 12.84
C LYS A 176 -8.63 26.31 12.58
N GLY A 177 -7.82 26.66 13.58
CA GLY A 177 -6.36 26.75 13.47
C GLY A 177 -5.60 25.47 13.82
N GLY A 178 -6.29 24.49 14.41
CA GLY A 178 -5.74 23.19 14.84
C GLY A 178 -5.57 22.15 13.74
#